data_AF-A0AA41VZ88-F1
#
_entry.id   AF-A0AA41VZ88-F1
#
_cell.length_a   1.000
_cell.length_b   1.000
_cell.length_c   1.000
_cell.angle_alpha   90.00
_cell.angle_beta   90.00
_cell.angle_gamma   90.00
#
_symmetry.space_group_name_H-M   'P 1'
#
loop_
_entity.id
_entity.type
_entity.pdbx_description
1 polymer ?
#
loop_
_entity_poly.entity_id
_entity_poly.type
_entity_poly.pdbx_seq_one_letter_code
_entity_poly.pdbx_strand_id
1 'polypeptide(L)'
;MLLYNVFKSETIYDFSVFVQEKWLPTLRNLVAQINKTFSQNFQEMAVAGEVSLDERDMEFDKFGILIKVKFRQAGQLQVLSAHHQSGGERSVSTILYLVSLQDLTNCPFRVVDEINQGMDPINERKMFQQLVRAASQINTP
;
A
#
# COMPACT_ATOMS: atom_id res chain seq x y z
N MET A 1 31.65 29.65 -17.79
CA MET A 1 31.78 28.37 -17.07
C MET A 1 31.37 28.49 -15.59
N LEU A 2 31.86 29.49 -14.84
CA LEU A 2 31.48 29.73 -13.43
C LEU A 2 29.97 29.99 -13.21
N LEU A 3 29.36 30.90 -13.99
CA LEU A 3 27.92 31.20 -13.89
C LEU A 3 27.02 29.96 -14.14
N TYR A 4 27.36 29.13 -15.13
CA TYR A 4 26.61 27.91 -15.43
C TYR A 4 26.61 26.92 -14.27
N ASN A 5 27.74 26.78 -13.57
CA ASN A 5 27.85 25.91 -12.41
C ASN A 5 27.08 26.45 -11.20
N VAL A 6 27.05 27.77 -11.00
CA VAL A 6 26.27 28.43 -9.93
C VAL A 6 24.77 28.25 -10.14
N PHE A 7 24.26 28.52 -11.36
CA PHE A 7 22.85 28.29 -11.70
C PHE A 7 22.45 26.81 -11.55
N LYS A 8 23.34 25.89 -11.93
CA LYS A 8 23.10 24.45 -11.76
C LYS A 8 23.07 24.05 -10.28
N SER A 9 23.92 24.63 -9.43
CA SER A 9 23.92 24.36 -7.99
C SER A 9 22.68 24.91 -7.28
N GLU A 10 22.19 26.11 -7.64
CA GLU A 10 20.94 26.67 -7.10
C GLU A 10 19.75 25.80 -7.49
N THR A 11 19.67 25.38 -8.76
CA THR A 11 18.58 24.51 -9.24
C THR A 11 18.56 23.16 -8.52
N ILE A 12 19.73 22.55 -8.27
CA ILE A 12 19.83 21.29 -7.52
C ILE A 12 19.43 21.48 -6.05
N TYR A 13 19.81 22.60 -5.45
CA TYR A 13 19.42 22.94 -4.08
C TYR A 13 17.90 23.11 -3.95
N ASP A 14 17.28 23.89 -4.83
CA ASP A 14 15.82 24.08 -4.87
C ASP A 14 15.07 22.76 -5.09
N PHE A 15 15.59 21.89 -5.95
CA PHE A 15 15.03 20.55 -6.16
C PHE A 15 15.14 19.69 -4.89
N SER A 16 16.30 19.69 -4.21
CA SER A 16 16.49 18.96 -2.96
C SER A 16 15.53 19.45 -1.86
N VAL A 17 15.36 20.77 -1.73
CA VAL A 17 14.43 21.37 -0.77
C VAL A 17 12.98 20.96 -1.10
N PHE A 18 12.58 21.04 -2.36
CA PHE A 18 11.26 20.59 -2.80
C PHE A 18 10.99 19.12 -2.46
N VAL A 19 11.97 18.24 -2.70
CA VAL A 19 11.85 16.81 -2.41
C VAL A 19 11.65 16.57 -0.91
N GLN A 20 12.45 17.20 -0.06
CA GLN A 20 12.40 17.01 1.39
C GLN A 20 11.18 17.66 2.05
N GLU A 21 10.78 18.84 1.60
CA GLU A 21 9.75 19.64 2.28
C GLU A 21 8.34 19.44 1.72
N LYS A 22 8.21 19.05 0.45
CA LYS A 22 6.90 18.90 -0.21
C LYS A 22 6.63 17.47 -0.64
N TRP A 23 7.49 16.90 -1.48
CA TRP A 23 7.21 15.59 -2.08
C TRP A 23 7.20 14.47 -1.05
N LEU A 24 8.24 14.38 -0.22
CA LEU A 24 8.38 13.29 0.74
C LEU A 24 7.31 13.31 1.84
N PRO A 25 6.97 14.45 2.46
CA PRO A 25 5.85 14.51 3.41
C PRO A 25 4.51 14.14 2.76
N THR A 26 4.30 14.53 1.50
CA THR A 26 3.09 14.16 0.74
C THR A 26 3.03 12.65 0.52
N LEU A 27 4.14 12.03 0.10
CA LEU A 27 4.25 10.58 -0.08
C LEU A 27 4.01 9.84 1.23
N ARG A 28 4.63 10.26 2.34
CA ARG A 28 4.42 9.68 3.66
C ARG A 28 2.96 9.77 4.11
N ASN A 29 2.29 10.90 3.86
CA ASN A 29 0.88 11.08 4.16
C ASN A 29 -0.02 10.14 3.33
N LEU A 30 0.26 9.98 2.03
CA LEU A 30 -0.44 9.03 1.18
C LEU A 30 -0.28 7.60 1.70
N VAL A 31 0.96 7.17 2.01
CA VAL A 31 1.21 5.84 2.55
C VAL A 31 0.55 5.64 3.91
N ALA A 32 0.50 6.65 4.77
CA ALA A 32 -0.21 6.59 6.05
C ALA A 32 -1.73 6.42 5.87
N GLN A 33 -2.33 7.08 4.88
CA GLN A 33 -3.75 6.89 4.54
C GLN A 33 -4.02 5.47 4.02
N ILE A 34 -3.18 4.95 3.13
CA ILE A 34 -3.25 3.56 2.65
C ILE A 34 -3.16 2.59 3.83
N ASN A 35 -2.17 2.78 4.70
CA ASN A 35 -1.96 1.92 5.86
C ASN A 35 -3.17 1.92 6.79
N LYS A 36 -3.78 3.08 7.04
CA LYS A 36 -4.98 3.18 7.87
C LYS A 36 -6.10 2.30 7.34
N THR A 37 -6.45 2.42 6.05
CA THR A 37 -7.51 1.61 5.43
C THR A 37 -7.13 0.12 5.38
N PHE A 38 -5.86 -0.18 5.06
CA PHE A 38 -5.36 -1.55 4.98
C PHE A 38 -5.40 -2.27 6.33
N SER A 39 -4.89 -1.64 7.39
CA SER A 39 -4.90 -2.19 8.74
C SER A 39 -6.33 -2.39 9.25
N GLN A 40 -7.25 -1.46 8.95
CA GLN A 40 -8.67 -1.61 9.30
C GLN A 40 -9.30 -2.83 8.62
N ASN A 41 -9.14 -2.98 7.31
CA ASN A 41 -9.67 -4.12 6.57
C ASN A 41 -9.10 -5.46 7.07
N PHE A 42 -7.81 -5.51 7.43
CA PHE A 42 -7.20 -6.69 8.03
C PHE A 42 -7.76 -7.01 9.43
N GLN A 43 -7.96 -5.99 10.27
CA GLN A 43 -8.54 -6.17 11.60
C GLN A 43 -9.94 -6.77 11.54
N GLU A 44 -10.75 -6.37 10.58
CA GLU A 44 -12.10 -6.90 10.36
C GLU A 44 -12.10 -8.38 9.94
N MET A 45 -11.00 -8.87 9.37
CA MET A 45 -10.79 -10.28 9.08
C MET A 45 -10.22 -11.08 10.26
N ALA A 46 -10.07 -10.44 11.43
CA ALA A 46 -9.42 -10.94 12.64
C ALA A 46 -7.93 -11.28 12.45
N VAL A 47 -7.27 -10.55 11.54
CA VAL A 47 -5.84 -10.66 11.23
C VAL A 47 -5.19 -9.28 11.32
N ALA A 48 -3.88 -9.16 11.10
CA ALA A 48 -3.20 -7.86 11.13
C ALA A 48 -2.40 -7.64 9.84
N GLY A 49 -2.38 -6.39 9.40
CA GLY A 49 -1.66 -5.94 8.20
C GLY A 49 -1.14 -4.52 8.39
N GLU A 50 0.02 -4.25 7.80
CA GLU A 50 0.68 -2.94 7.83
C GLU A 50 1.28 -2.65 6.45
N VAL A 51 1.13 -1.41 5.98
CA VAL A 51 1.79 -0.84 4.82
C VAL A 51 2.67 0.29 5.30
N SER A 52 3.94 0.28 4.91
CA SER A 52 4.87 1.36 5.21
C SER A 52 5.72 1.74 4.00
N LEU A 53 6.28 2.95 4.05
CA LEU A 53 7.29 3.39 3.09
C LEU A 53 8.64 2.91 3.59
N ASP A 54 9.37 2.18 2.75
CA ASP A 54 10.73 1.75 3.01
C ASP A 54 11.71 2.81 2.51
N GLU A 55 12.20 3.66 3.43
CA GLU A 55 13.05 4.82 3.14
C GLU A 55 14.54 4.52 3.32
N ARG A 56 15.01 3.34 2.87
CA ARG A 56 16.41 2.89 3.06
C ARG A 56 17.41 3.97 2.67
N ASP A 57 18.15 4.45 3.67
CA ASP A 57 19.27 5.39 3.57
C ASP A 57 19.00 6.66 2.76
N MET A 58 17.72 7.07 2.60
CA MET A 58 17.30 8.20 1.76
C MET A 58 17.72 8.05 0.28
N GLU A 59 18.03 6.83 -0.17
CA GLU A 59 18.32 6.50 -1.55
C GLU A 59 17.00 6.31 -2.31
N PHE A 60 16.54 7.36 -3.01
CA PHE A 60 15.21 7.39 -3.62
C PHE A 60 14.92 6.26 -4.62
N ASP A 61 15.94 5.70 -5.26
CA ASP A 61 15.84 4.54 -6.15
C ASP A 61 15.59 3.22 -5.40
N LYS A 62 15.89 3.18 -4.10
CA LYS A 62 15.62 2.05 -3.20
C LYS A 62 14.30 2.16 -2.46
N PHE A 63 13.59 3.28 -2.61
CA PHE A 63 12.30 3.48 -1.96
C PHE A 63 11.29 2.45 -2.45
N GLY A 64 10.50 1.92 -1.53
CA GLY A 64 9.51 0.90 -1.85
C GLY A 64 8.35 0.90 -0.87
N ILE A 65 7.27 0.24 -1.28
CA ILE A 65 6.16 -0.06 -0.37
C ILE A 65 6.45 -1.41 0.29
N LEU A 66 6.47 -1.40 1.61
CA LEU A 66 6.62 -2.61 2.40
C LEU A 66 5.26 -3.03 2.95
N ILE A 67 4.80 -4.21 2.54
CA ILE A 67 3.56 -4.81 3.03
C ILE A 67 3.92 -5.92 4.01
N LYS A 68 3.42 -5.83 5.24
CA LYS A 68 3.56 -6.87 6.27
C LYS A 68 2.19 -7.40 6.68
N VAL A 69 2.09 -8.70 6.90
CA VAL A 69 0.85 -9.38 7.24
C VAL A 69 1.05 -10.43 8.33
N LYS A 70 0.00 -10.69 9.10
CA LYS A 70 -0.06 -11.70 10.16
C LYS A 70 -1.42 -12.38 10.13
N PHE A 71 -1.45 -13.62 9.63
CA PHE A 71 -2.66 -14.45 9.53
C PHE A 71 -2.88 -15.38 10.73
N ARG A 72 -1.87 -15.56 11.59
CA ARG A 72 -1.93 -16.46 12.77
C ARG A 72 -1.82 -15.66 14.06
N GLN A 73 -2.66 -15.92 15.05
CA GLN A 73 -2.67 -15.18 16.33
C GLN A 73 -1.31 -15.19 17.04
N ALA A 74 -0.65 -16.36 17.10
CA ALA A 74 0.68 -16.51 17.72
C ALA A 74 1.85 -16.02 16.84
N GLY A 75 1.58 -15.60 15.60
CA GLY A 75 2.62 -15.12 14.68
C GLY A 75 3.05 -13.68 14.93
N GLN A 76 4.05 -13.24 14.18
CA GLN A 76 4.45 -11.84 14.08
C GLN A 76 4.07 -11.28 12.70
N LEU A 77 4.07 -9.96 12.56
CA LEU A 77 3.97 -9.32 11.25
C LEU A 77 5.21 -9.69 10.42
N GLN A 78 4.99 -10.29 9.26
CA GLN A 78 6.05 -10.68 8.34
C GLN A 78 5.85 -10.02 6.99
N VAL A 79 6.96 -9.70 6.32
CA VAL A 79 6.94 -9.19 4.95
C VAL A 79 6.20 -10.17 4.06
N LEU A 80 5.23 -9.65 3.29
CA LEU A 80 4.46 -10.43 2.33
C LEU A 80 5.43 -11.05 1.32
N SER A 81 5.48 -12.38 1.29
CA SER A 81 6.42 -13.12 0.44
C SER A 81 5.89 -14.51 0.10
N ALA A 82 6.36 -15.05 -1.02
CA ALA A 82 6.00 -16.41 -1.45
C ALA A 82 6.48 -17.51 -0.48
N HIS A 83 7.50 -17.21 0.34
CA HIS A 83 8.12 -18.17 1.26
C HIS A 83 7.38 -18.32 2.59
N HIS A 84 6.60 -17.32 3.01
CA HIS A 84 5.96 -17.30 4.34
C HIS A 84 4.43 -17.42 4.30
N GLN A 85 3.80 -16.93 3.22
CA GLN A 85 2.34 -16.92 3.08
C GLN A 85 1.86 -17.90 2.00
N SER A 86 0.66 -18.47 2.21
CA SER A 86 0.00 -19.31 1.21
C SER A 86 -0.43 -18.51 -0.04
N GLY A 87 -0.76 -19.19 -1.14
CA GLY A 87 -1.30 -18.52 -2.33
C GLY A 87 -2.56 -17.69 -2.04
N GLY A 88 -3.44 -18.23 -1.20
CA GLY A 88 -4.66 -17.52 -0.79
C GLY A 88 -4.39 -16.32 0.10
N GLU A 89 -3.51 -16.45 1.11
CA GLU A 89 -3.13 -15.33 1.99
C GLU A 89 -2.51 -14.17 1.19
N ARG A 90 -1.68 -14.49 0.18
CA ARG A 90 -1.12 -13.48 -0.72
C ARG A 90 -2.21 -12.78 -1.54
N SER A 91 -3.14 -13.55 -2.10
CA SER A 91 -4.25 -12.99 -2.91
C SER A 91 -5.15 -12.07 -2.08
N VAL A 92 -5.54 -12.49 -0.87
CA VAL A 92 -6.26 -11.65 0.10
C VAL A 92 -5.50 -10.36 0.37
N SER A 93 -4.21 -10.46 0.68
CA SER A 93 -3.36 -9.30 1.02
C SER A 93 -3.28 -8.31 -0.15
N THR A 94 -3.10 -8.81 -1.37
CA THR A 94 -3.05 -8.00 -2.59
C THR A 94 -4.37 -7.28 -2.84
N ILE A 95 -5.50 -7.98 -2.72
CA ILE A 95 -6.82 -7.39 -2.94
C ILE A 95 -7.11 -6.30 -1.91
N LEU A 96 -6.84 -6.56 -0.62
CA LEU A 96 -7.05 -5.55 0.42
C LEU A 96 -6.14 -4.33 0.26
N TYR A 97 -4.92 -4.52 -0.24
CA TYR A 97 -4.05 -3.41 -0.61
C TYR A 97 -4.67 -2.57 -1.75
N LEU A 98 -5.14 -3.21 -2.81
CA LEU A 98 -5.82 -2.52 -3.92
C LEU A 98 -7.08 -1.77 -3.47
N VAL A 99 -7.89 -2.36 -2.59
CA VAL A 99 -9.05 -1.70 -1.97
C VAL A 99 -8.62 -0.47 -1.18
N SER A 100 -7.49 -0.53 -0.48
CA SER A 100 -6.98 0.58 0.33
C SER A 100 -6.46 1.76 -0.51
N LEU A 101 -6.24 1.55 -1.82
CA LEU A 101 -5.91 2.60 -2.78
C LEU A 101 -7.17 3.29 -3.36
N GLN A 102 -8.36 2.71 -3.15
CA GLN A 102 -9.58 3.15 -3.80
C GLN A 102 -9.94 4.60 -3.47
N ASP A 103 -9.86 4.99 -2.20
CA ASP A 103 -10.21 6.34 -1.74
C ASP A 103 -9.22 7.42 -2.21
N LEU A 104 -8.03 7.00 -2.66
CA LEU A 104 -6.96 7.88 -3.15
C LEU A 104 -6.94 7.99 -4.68
N THR A 105 -7.80 7.24 -5.38
CA THR A 105 -7.77 7.14 -6.84
C THR A 105 -9.15 7.40 -7.44
N ASN A 106 -9.22 8.33 -8.39
CA ASN A 106 -10.44 8.55 -9.16
C ASN A 106 -10.52 7.54 -10.30
N CYS A 107 -11.31 6.47 -10.11
CA CYS A 107 -11.49 5.42 -11.09
C CYS A 107 -12.99 5.03 -11.15
N PRO A 108 -13.69 5.31 -12.26
CA PRO A 108 -15.16 5.19 -12.34
C PRO A 108 -15.65 3.74 -12.44
N PHE A 109 -14.79 2.78 -12.79
CA PHE A 109 -15.11 1.35 -12.72
C PHE A 109 -13.82 0.54 -12.57
N ARG A 110 -13.90 -0.59 -11.86
CA ARG A 110 -12.79 -1.52 -11.68
C ARG A 110 -13.24 -2.91 -12.11
N VAL A 111 -12.49 -3.53 -12.99
CA VAL A 111 -12.71 -4.90 -13.44
C VAL A 111 -11.62 -5.76 -12.83
N VAL A 112 -12.01 -6.84 -12.18
CA VAL A 112 -11.07 -7.80 -11.61
C VAL A 112 -11.52 -9.20 -12.02
N ASP A 113 -10.57 -9.97 -12.54
CA ASP A 113 -10.80 -11.32 -13.05
C ASP A 113 -9.93 -12.32 -12.30
N GLU A 114 -10.43 -13.55 -12.16
CA GLU A 114 -9.77 -14.69 -11.49
C GLU A 114 -9.19 -14.37 -10.10
N ILE A 115 -9.76 -13.38 -9.41
CA ILE A 115 -9.28 -12.93 -8.10
C ILE A 115 -9.41 -14.00 -7.03
N ASN A 116 -10.31 -14.95 -7.24
CA ASN A 116 -10.65 -15.97 -6.27
C ASN A 116 -9.90 -17.29 -6.49
N GLN A 117 -9.10 -17.43 -7.54
CA GLN A 117 -8.36 -18.66 -7.81
C GLN A 117 -7.30 -18.94 -6.73
N GLY A 118 -7.24 -20.20 -6.29
CA GLY A 118 -6.22 -20.65 -5.34
C GLY A 118 -6.42 -20.20 -3.89
N MET A 119 -7.60 -19.66 -3.55
CA MET A 119 -8.04 -19.43 -2.16
C MET A 119 -8.89 -20.58 -1.63
N ASP A 120 -8.76 -20.84 -0.33
CA ASP A 120 -9.73 -21.68 0.37
C ASP A 120 -11.07 -20.91 0.58
N PRO A 121 -12.20 -21.61 0.78
CA PRO A 121 -13.51 -20.98 0.90
C PRO A 121 -13.64 -19.97 2.05
N ILE A 122 -12.84 -20.10 3.12
CA ILE A 122 -12.90 -19.21 4.28
C ILE A 122 -12.27 -17.85 3.92
N ASN A 123 -11.08 -17.88 3.33
CA ASN A 123 -10.38 -16.69 2.89
C ASN A 123 -11.09 -15.99 1.74
N GLU A 124 -11.61 -16.75 0.77
CA GLU A 124 -12.42 -16.23 -0.33
C GLU A 124 -13.64 -15.45 0.20
N ARG A 125 -14.40 -16.05 1.12
CA ARG A 125 -15.58 -15.40 1.71
C ARG A 125 -15.24 -14.10 2.44
N LYS A 126 -14.19 -14.11 3.26
CA LYS A 126 -13.76 -12.91 4.00
C LYS A 126 -13.32 -11.79 3.06
N MET A 127 -12.53 -12.13 2.05
CA MET A 127 -12.08 -11.18 1.03
C MET A 127 -13.27 -10.58 0.28
N PHE A 128 -14.22 -11.41 -0.17
CA PHE A 128 -15.39 -10.94 -0.90
C PHE A 128 -16.28 -10.01 -0.04
N GLN A 129 -16.44 -10.33 1.25
CA GLN A 129 -17.14 -9.44 2.18
C GLN A 129 -16.48 -8.06 2.29
N GLN A 130 -15.14 -8.01 2.33
CA GLN A 130 -14.39 -6.76 2.35
C GLN A 130 -14.53 -5.97 1.05
N LEU A 131 -14.45 -6.64 -0.11
CA LEU A 131 -14.70 -6.03 -1.42
C LEU A 131 -16.09 -5.41 -1.52
N VAL A 132 -17.13 -6.18 -1.18
CA VAL A 132 -18.52 -5.70 -1.21
C VAL A 132 -18.70 -4.51 -0.28
N ARG A 133 -18.14 -4.58 0.93
CA ARG A 133 -18.22 -3.48 1.89
C ARG A 133 -17.56 -2.21 1.36
N ALA A 134 -16.35 -2.32 0.80
CA ALA A 134 -15.62 -1.19 0.24
C ALA A 134 -16.35 -0.59 -0.97
N ALA A 135 -16.93 -1.43 -1.83
CA ALA A 135 -17.70 -0.99 -2.99
C ALA A 135 -19.07 -0.37 -2.63
N SER A 136 -19.61 -0.67 -1.44
CA SER A 136 -20.94 -0.22 -1.02
C SER A 136 -20.91 0.99 -0.06
N GLN A 137 -19.77 1.67 0.10
CA GLN A 137 -19.70 2.84 0.96
C GLN A 137 -20.41 4.05 0.34
N ILE A 138 -20.88 4.96 1.19
CA ILE A 138 -21.50 6.21 0.75
C ILE A 138 -20.43 7.04 0.01
N ASN A 139 -20.75 7.47 -1.21
CA ASN A 139 -19.86 8.18 -2.14
C ASN A 139 -18.76 7.34 -2.81
N THR A 140 -18.86 6.01 -2.78
CA THR A 140 -18.13 5.19 -3.76
C THR A 140 -18.77 5.41 -5.15
N PRO A 141 -17.99 5.75 -6.20
CA PRO A 141 -18.52 6.04 -7.54
C PRO A 141 -19.30 4.86 -8.14
#